data_AF-A0A8X6SYY3-F1
#
_entry.id   AF-A0A8X6SYY3-F1
#
_cell.length_a   1.000
_cell.length_b   1.000
_cell.length_c   1.000
_cell.angle_alpha   90.00
_cell.angle_beta   90.00
_cell.angle_gamma   90.00
#
_symmetry.space_group_name_H-M   'P 1'
#
loop_
_entity.id
_entity.type
_entity.pdbx_description
1 polymer ?
#
loop_
_entity_poly.entity_id
_entity_poly.type
_entity_poly.pdbx_seq_one_letter_code
_entity_poly.pdbx_strand_id
1 'polypeptide(L)'
;MDEQLKALFEGINALKNIIGNVEKRQEELRNIPEKKIEQVEERYERVAGNFSYISQRVEDFENKLLDCGNATNESKFVPAAPVHVPASPVSVKLYTYDGKTHWEVYKIQFDIISEANRWTEGVKACQQETSLRGEAAEILQTLTDTELLNLNSLYTALDLRFNQKFSKDYARLQMKTRHQKPEESL
;
A
#
# COMPACT_ATOMS: atom_id res chain seq x y z
N MET A 1 21.12 66.94 -26.35
CA MET A 1 20.00 67.05 -25.38
C MET A 1 18.95 65.96 -25.65
N ASP A 2 18.64 65.63 -26.91
CA ASP A 2 17.65 64.59 -27.26
C ASP A 2 17.98 63.16 -26.82
N GLU A 3 19.25 62.75 -26.85
CA GLU A 3 19.62 61.34 -26.66
C GLU A 3 19.42 60.87 -25.20
N GLN A 4 19.70 61.74 -24.24
CA GLN A 4 19.42 61.48 -22.82
C GLN A 4 17.92 61.37 -22.54
N LEU A 5 17.10 62.18 -23.23
CA LEU A 5 15.65 62.16 -23.07
C LEU A 5 15.04 60.86 -23.64
N LYS A 6 15.58 60.38 -24.78
CA LYS A 6 15.19 59.10 -25.38
C LYS A 6 15.53 57.91 -24.48
N ALA A 7 16.76 57.88 -23.95
CA ALA A 7 17.21 56.86 -23.01
C ALA A 7 16.34 56.84 -21.74
N LEU A 8 15.95 58.01 -21.23
CA LEU A 8 15.04 58.13 -20.09
C LEU A 8 13.65 57.52 -20.39
N PHE A 9 13.09 57.79 -21.58
CA PHE A 9 11.79 57.26 -21.98
C PHE A 9 11.81 55.73 -22.14
N GLU A 10 12.86 55.18 -22.73
CA GLU A 10 13.07 53.73 -22.83
C GLU A 10 13.20 53.09 -21.44
N GLY A 11 13.94 53.72 -20.53
CA GLY A 11 14.06 53.28 -19.14
C GLY A 11 12.71 53.25 -18.41
N ILE A 12 11.88 54.28 -18.58
CA ILE A 12 10.53 54.34 -18.00
C ILE A 12 9.65 53.20 -18.53
N ASN A 13 9.69 52.91 -19.83
CA ASN A 13 8.91 51.83 -20.42
C ASN A 13 9.38 50.45 -19.95
N ALA A 14 10.69 50.25 -19.82
CA ALA A 14 11.25 49.02 -19.25
C ALA A 14 10.80 48.81 -17.80
N LEU A 15 10.83 49.86 -16.97
CA LEU A 15 10.35 49.80 -15.59
C LEU A 15 8.86 49.50 -15.51
N LYS A 16 8.02 50.13 -16.35
CA LYS A 16 6.58 49.81 -16.42
C LYS A 16 6.32 48.34 -16.73
N ASN A 17 7.06 47.76 -17.68
CA ASN A 17 6.94 46.35 -18.02
C ASN A 17 7.37 45.44 -16.86
N ILE A 18 8.45 45.79 -16.16
CA ILE A 18 8.92 45.02 -15.00
C ILE A 18 7.86 45.07 -13.88
N ILE A 19 7.30 46.25 -13.59
CA ILE A 19 6.24 46.42 -12.58
C ILE A 19 5.04 45.53 -12.92
N GLY A 20 4.52 45.60 -14.14
CA GLY A 20 3.39 44.76 -14.54
C GLY A 20 3.68 43.25 -14.43
N ASN A 21 4.92 42.82 -14.73
CA ASN A 21 5.32 41.43 -14.55
C ASN A 21 5.45 41.01 -13.08
N VAL A 22 5.86 41.92 -12.19
CA VAL A 22 5.94 41.68 -10.74
C VAL A 22 4.54 41.60 -10.15
N GLU A 23 3.63 42.49 -10.53
CA GLU A 23 2.23 42.46 -10.11
C GLU A 23 1.55 41.16 -10.53
N LYS A 24 1.75 40.72 -11.78
CA LYS A 24 1.23 39.43 -12.26
C LYS A 24 1.77 38.25 -11.44
N ARG A 25 3.08 38.23 -11.16
CA ARG A 25 3.69 37.17 -10.34
C ARG A 25 3.22 37.20 -8.88
N GLN A 26 2.98 38.37 -8.31
CA GLN A 26 2.42 38.47 -6.96
C GLN A 26 1.01 37.89 -6.89
N GLU A 27 0.17 38.16 -7.88
CA GLU A 27 -1.18 37.61 -7.94
C GLU A 27 -1.16 36.09 -8.18
N GLU A 28 -0.26 35.58 -9.02
CA GLU A 28 -0.06 34.13 -9.17
C GLU A 28 0.38 33.47 -7.85
N LEU A 29 1.38 34.03 -7.17
CA LEU A 29 1.89 33.51 -5.90
C LEU A 29 0.83 33.55 -4.79
N ARG A 30 -0.01 34.58 -4.78
CA ARG A 30 -1.12 34.73 -3.83
C ARG A 30 -2.17 33.62 -3.97
N ASN A 31 -2.42 33.15 -5.19
CA ASN A 31 -3.44 32.13 -5.49
C ASN A 31 -2.94 30.68 -5.37
N ILE A 32 -1.62 30.44 -5.33
CA ILE A 32 -1.04 29.09 -5.14
C ILE A 32 -1.51 28.39 -3.84
N PRO A 33 -1.46 29.03 -2.65
CA PRO A 33 -1.86 28.36 -1.41
C PRO A 33 -3.33 27.94 -1.43
N GLU A 34 -4.24 28.79 -1.94
CA GLU A 34 -5.66 28.48 -2.06
C GLU A 34 -5.89 27.24 -2.95
N LYS A 35 -5.27 27.19 -4.13
CA LYS A 35 -5.34 26.03 -5.02
C LYS A 35 -4.77 24.75 -4.40
N LYS A 36 -3.72 24.86 -3.57
CA LYS A 36 -3.14 23.72 -2.87
C LYS A 36 -4.05 23.22 -1.76
N ILE A 37 -4.70 24.13 -1.03
CA ILE A 37 -5.67 23.78 0.01
C ILE A 37 -6.86 23.04 -0.62
N GLU A 38 -7.42 23.57 -1.70
CA GLU A 38 -8.52 22.93 -2.43
C GLU A 38 -8.16 21.51 -2.91
N GLN A 39 -6.96 21.31 -3.46
CA GLN A 39 -6.49 19.96 -3.84
C GLN A 39 -6.32 19.02 -2.64
N VAL A 40 -5.92 19.53 -1.48
CA VAL A 40 -5.78 18.72 -0.25
C VAL A 40 -7.15 18.34 0.29
N GLU A 41 -8.11 19.27 0.31
CA GLU A 41 -9.49 19.01 0.73
C GLU A 41 -10.16 17.96 -0.18
N GLU A 42 -10.01 18.06 -1.50
CA GLU A 42 -10.55 17.04 -2.43
C GLU A 42 -9.93 15.65 -2.20
N ARG A 43 -8.64 15.60 -1.81
CA ARG A 43 -7.99 14.33 -1.44
C ARG A 43 -8.49 13.81 -0.09
N TYR A 44 -8.70 14.70 0.88
CA TYR A 44 -9.23 14.35 2.19
C TYR A 44 -10.62 13.73 2.07
N GLU A 45 -11.52 14.35 1.31
CA GLU A 45 -12.89 13.83 1.09
C GLU A 45 -12.88 12.46 0.40
N ARG A 46 -12.01 12.26 -0.61
CA ARG A 46 -11.84 10.94 -1.23
C ARG A 46 -11.38 9.86 -0.24
N VAL A 47 -10.43 10.19 0.64
CA VAL A 47 -9.92 9.26 1.65
C VAL A 47 -10.97 8.99 2.73
N ALA A 48 -11.68 10.02 3.19
CA ALA A 48 -12.75 9.91 4.17
C ALA A 48 -13.89 9.03 3.65
N GLY A 49 -14.29 9.21 2.39
CA GLY A 49 -15.30 8.37 1.73
C GLY A 49 -14.86 6.90 1.64
N ASN A 50 -13.60 6.63 1.30
CA ASN A 50 -13.06 5.27 1.27
C ASN A 50 -13.07 4.63 2.67
N PHE A 51 -12.69 5.39 3.71
CA PHE A 51 -12.72 4.90 5.08
C PHE A 51 -14.15 4.58 5.53
N SER A 52 -15.12 5.45 5.21
CA SER A 52 -16.53 5.20 5.49
C SER A 52 -17.05 3.93 4.82
N TYR A 53 -16.73 3.71 3.53
CA TYR A 53 -17.10 2.49 2.81
C TYR A 53 -16.49 1.23 3.43
N ILE A 54 -15.21 1.29 3.82
CA ILE A 54 -14.53 0.17 4.48
C ILE A 54 -15.17 -0.12 5.83
N SER A 55 -15.41 0.90 6.65
CA SER A 55 -16.07 0.76 7.95
C SER A 55 -17.44 0.11 7.83
N GLN A 56 -18.25 0.52 6.86
CA GLN A 56 -19.56 -0.10 6.61
C GLN A 56 -19.43 -1.58 6.22
N ARG A 57 -18.46 -1.93 5.36
CA ARG A 57 -18.21 -3.33 5.02
C ARG A 57 -17.78 -4.16 6.23
N VAL A 58 -16.95 -3.60 7.11
CA VAL A 58 -16.53 -4.29 8.34
C VAL A 58 -17.75 -4.57 9.22
N GLU A 59 -18.62 -3.58 9.43
CA GLU A 59 -19.85 -3.75 10.21
C GLU A 59 -20.79 -4.81 9.58
N ASP A 60 -20.96 -4.80 8.25
CA ASP A 60 -21.73 -5.82 7.53
C ASP A 60 -21.15 -7.24 7.73
N PHE A 61 -19.82 -7.37 7.78
CA PHE A 61 -19.16 -8.65 8.04
C PHE A 61 -19.35 -9.11 9.49
N GLU A 62 -19.22 -8.22 10.47
CA GLU A 62 -19.45 -8.52 11.89
C GLU A 62 -20.90 -9.00 12.13
N ASN A 63 -21.88 -8.32 11.53
CA ASN A 63 -23.29 -8.70 11.64
C ASN A 63 -23.58 -10.07 11.01
N LYS A 64 -22.94 -10.42 9.89
CA LYS A 64 -23.05 -11.76 9.27
C LYS A 64 -22.43 -12.87 10.13
N LEU A 65 -21.36 -12.56 10.86
CA LEU A 65 -20.74 -13.50 11.80
C LEU A 65 -21.66 -13.81 12.99
N LEU A 66 -22.40 -12.82 13.49
CA LEU A 66 -23.38 -12.99 14.57
C LEU A 66 -24.57 -13.87 14.16
N ASP A 67 -25.05 -13.75 12.92
CA ASP A 67 -26.20 -14.54 12.43
C ASP A 67 -25.84 -16.03 12.23
N CYS A 68 -24.60 -16.33 11.84
CA CYS A 68 -24.09 -17.71 11.74
C CYS A 68 -23.92 -18.40 13.11
N GLY A 69 -23.77 -17.65 14.20
CA GLY A 69 -23.62 -18.20 15.56
C GLY A 69 -24.93 -18.73 16.17
N ASN A 70 -26.08 -18.27 15.69
CA ASN A 70 -27.39 -18.61 16.26
C ASN A 70 -27.97 -19.93 15.70
N ALA A 71 -27.42 -20.46 14.61
CA ALA A 71 -27.86 -21.72 13.99
C ALA A 71 -27.30 -23.00 14.66
N THR A 72 -26.44 -22.88 15.67
CA THR A 72 -25.77 -24.02 16.35
C THR A 72 -26.32 -24.33 17.74
N ASN A 73 -27.48 -23.78 18.11
CA ASN A 73 -28.01 -23.85 19.47
C ASN A 73 -29.16 -24.87 19.60
N GLU A 74 -29.03 -26.06 19.02
CA GLU A 74 -29.85 -27.22 19.40
C GLU A 74 -28.98 -28.46 19.60
N SER A 75 -28.04 -28.40 20.53
CA SER A 75 -27.41 -29.62 21.07
C SER A 75 -27.97 -29.91 22.45
N LYS A 76 -29.10 -30.62 22.49
CA LYS A 76 -29.56 -31.34 23.68
C LYS A 76 -28.62 -32.53 23.88
N PHE A 77 -27.87 -32.49 24.98
CA PHE A 77 -26.96 -33.55 25.42
C PHE A 77 -27.72 -34.85 25.69
N VAL A 78 -27.30 -35.96 25.07
CA VAL A 78 -27.61 -37.33 25.52
C VAL A 78 -26.33 -38.17 25.37
N PRO A 79 -25.85 -38.88 26.40
CA PRO A 79 -24.66 -39.72 26.27
C PRO A 79 -25.05 -41.19 26.08
N ALA A 80 -24.51 -41.84 25.04
CA ALA A 80 -24.14 -43.27 25.11
C ALA A 80 -23.42 -43.77 23.85
N ALA A 81 -22.23 -44.32 24.09
CA ALA A 81 -21.58 -45.44 23.41
C ALA A 81 -20.89 -45.21 22.03
N PRO A 82 -19.83 -46.00 21.74
CA PRO A 82 -18.66 -45.53 21.00
C PRO A 82 -18.64 -46.06 19.56
N VAL A 83 -18.68 -45.19 18.56
CA VAL A 83 -18.48 -45.63 17.17
C VAL A 83 -17.73 -44.56 16.37
N HIS A 84 -16.55 -45.00 15.90
CA HIS A 84 -15.77 -44.51 14.78
C HIS A 84 -15.02 -43.17 14.92
N VAL A 85 -13.71 -43.27 14.70
CA VAL A 85 -12.75 -42.18 14.57
C VAL A 85 -13.29 -41.15 13.56
N PRO A 86 -13.46 -39.86 13.92
CA PRO A 86 -13.83 -38.88 12.91
C PRO A 86 -12.60 -38.62 12.04
N ALA A 87 -12.78 -38.74 10.72
CA ALA A 87 -11.81 -38.37 9.72
C ALA A 87 -11.25 -36.97 10.02
N SER A 88 -9.93 -36.82 9.91
CA SER A 88 -9.26 -35.53 10.11
C SER A 88 -9.94 -34.43 9.28
N PRO A 89 -10.10 -33.21 9.81
CA PRO A 89 -10.65 -32.10 9.04
C PRO A 89 -9.79 -31.89 7.79
N VAL A 90 -10.44 -31.91 6.61
CA VAL A 90 -9.78 -31.70 5.31
C VAL A 90 -9.26 -30.27 5.28
N SER A 91 -7.96 -30.08 5.52
CA SER A 91 -7.31 -28.78 5.39
C SER A 91 -6.90 -28.54 3.94
N VAL A 92 -7.25 -27.36 3.42
CA VAL A 92 -6.82 -26.93 2.09
C VAL A 92 -5.33 -26.63 2.16
N LYS A 93 -4.55 -27.30 1.31
CA LYS A 93 -3.09 -27.18 1.31
C LYS A 93 -2.67 -25.83 0.71
N LEU A 94 -1.83 -25.09 1.46
CA LEU A 94 -1.13 -23.91 0.97
C LEU A 94 0.05 -24.30 0.08
N TYR A 95 0.26 -23.53 -0.99
CA TYR A 95 1.41 -23.68 -1.88
C TYR A 95 2.59 -22.86 -1.39
N THR A 96 3.80 -23.25 -1.77
CA THR A 96 5.01 -22.49 -1.45
C THR A 96 5.21 -21.32 -2.39
N TYR A 97 5.79 -20.23 -1.90
CA TYR A 97 6.14 -19.06 -2.69
C TYR A 97 7.65 -18.91 -2.81
N ASP A 98 8.18 -18.86 -4.03
CA ASP A 98 9.62 -18.74 -4.30
C ASP A 98 10.05 -17.36 -4.82
N GLY A 99 9.11 -16.40 -4.95
CA GLY A 99 9.38 -15.06 -5.47
C GLY A 99 9.24 -14.92 -6.99
N LYS A 100 8.98 -16.00 -7.74
CA LYS A 100 8.94 -15.94 -9.22
C LYS A 100 7.57 -15.57 -9.78
N THR A 101 6.50 -16.00 -9.14
CA THR A 101 5.14 -15.60 -9.51
C THR A 101 4.83 -14.22 -8.94
N HIS A 102 3.84 -13.52 -9.50
CA HIS A 102 3.43 -12.23 -8.97
C HIS A 102 3.00 -12.36 -7.50
N TRP A 103 3.63 -11.58 -6.62
CA TRP A 103 3.36 -11.55 -5.18
C TRP A 103 1.87 -11.39 -4.84
N GLU A 104 1.18 -10.50 -5.54
CA GLU A 104 -0.25 -10.22 -5.32
C GLU A 104 -1.13 -11.45 -5.57
N VAL A 105 -0.78 -12.30 -6.55
CA VAL A 105 -1.49 -13.55 -6.83
C VAL A 105 -1.32 -14.53 -5.67
N TYR A 106 -0.10 -14.65 -5.16
CA TYR A 106 0.17 -15.52 -4.02
C TYR A 106 -0.54 -15.04 -2.75
N LYS A 107 -0.54 -13.74 -2.48
CA LYS A 107 -1.25 -13.13 -1.34
C LYS A 107 -2.74 -13.43 -1.37
N ILE A 108 -3.40 -13.27 -2.52
CA ILE A 108 -4.82 -13.62 -2.69
C ILE A 108 -5.06 -15.11 -2.41
N GLN A 109 -4.21 -15.99 -2.94
CA GLN A 109 -4.33 -17.43 -2.72
C GLN A 109 -4.16 -17.79 -1.23
N PHE A 110 -3.18 -17.17 -0.57
CA PHE A 110 -2.96 -17.35 0.85
C PHE A 110 -4.18 -16.93 1.67
N ASP A 111 -4.75 -15.75 1.39
CA ASP A 111 -5.92 -15.24 2.10
C ASP A 111 -7.12 -16.18 1.95
N ILE A 112 -7.40 -16.66 0.73
CA ILE A 112 -8.47 -17.64 0.45
C ILE A 112 -8.28 -18.93 1.26
N ILE A 113 -7.06 -19.47 1.26
CA ILE A 113 -6.74 -20.73 1.96
C ILE A 113 -6.79 -20.55 3.48
N SER A 114 -6.32 -19.42 3.97
CA SER A 114 -6.33 -19.09 5.40
C SER A 114 -7.76 -18.99 5.94
N GLU A 115 -8.67 -18.40 5.16
CA GLU A 115 -10.08 -18.30 5.51
C GLU A 115 -10.77 -19.66 5.44
N ALA A 116 -10.54 -20.43 4.37
CA ALA A 116 -11.10 -21.77 4.23
C ALA A 116 -10.67 -22.71 5.36
N ASN A 117 -9.45 -22.53 5.87
CA ASN A 117 -8.91 -23.29 6.99
C ASN A 117 -9.15 -22.65 8.36
N ARG A 118 -9.80 -21.47 8.42
CA ARG A 118 -10.07 -20.70 9.65
C ARG A 118 -8.81 -20.47 10.50
N TRP A 119 -7.71 -20.11 9.85
CA TRP A 119 -6.46 -19.83 10.54
C TRP A 119 -6.56 -18.56 11.37
N THR A 120 -6.09 -18.62 12.62
CA THR A 120 -5.87 -17.44 13.46
C THR A 120 -4.68 -16.64 12.94
N GLU A 121 -4.57 -15.36 13.30
CA GLU A 121 -3.47 -14.49 12.85
C GLU A 121 -2.08 -15.07 13.15
N GLY A 122 -1.90 -15.70 14.31
CA GLY A 122 -0.65 -16.40 14.64
C GLY A 122 -0.36 -17.59 13.72
N VAL A 123 -1.39 -18.38 13.37
CA VAL A 123 -1.23 -19.49 12.42
C VAL A 123 -0.95 -18.97 11.02
N LYS A 124 -1.58 -17.85 10.61
CA LYS A 124 -1.29 -17.21 9.32
C LYS A 124 0.17 -16.78 9.24
N ALA A 125 0.70 -16.10 10.25
CA ALA A 125 2.11 -15.69 10.27
C ALA A 125 3.05 -16.89 10.11
N CYS A 126 2.88 -17.94 10.93
CA CYS A 126 3.71 -19.15 10.85
C CYS A 126 3.59 -19.88 9.50
N GLN A 127 2.37 -20.00 8.96
CA GLN A 127 2.15 -20.64 7.65
C GLN A 127 2.78 -19.83 6.52
N GLN A 128 2.71 -18.51 6.62
CA GLN A 128 3.32 -17.63 5.65
C GLN A 128 4.85 -17.80 5.66
N GLU A 129 5.51 -17.71 6.81
CA GLU A 129 6.95 -17.93 6.93
C GLU A 129 7.37 -19.30 6.39
N THR A 130 6.66 -20.36 6.80
CA THR A 130 7.00 -21.74 6.43
C THR A 130 6.69 -22.07 4.97
N SER A 131 5.89 -21.26 4.28
CA SER A 131 5.60 -21.38 2.85
C SER A 131 6.67 -20.74 1.95
N LEU A 132 7.48 -19.81 2.46
CA LEU A 132 8.49 -19.10 1.67
C LEU A 132 9.66 -20.02 1.31
N ARG A 133 10.11 -19.95 0.06
CA ARG A 133 11.24 -20.74 -0.48
C ARG A 133 12.15 -19.83 -1.31
N GLY A 134 13.37 -20.31 -1.59
CA GLY A 134 14.32 -19.62 -2.46
C GLY A 134 14.52 -18.15 -2.05
N GLU A 135 14.45 -17.25 -3.03
CA GLU A 135 14.68 -15.82 -2.83
C GLU A 135 13.65 -15.17 -1.88
N ALA A 136 12.41 -15.68 -1.86
CA ALA A 136 11.40 -15.17 -0.95
C ALA A 136 11.71 -15.49 0.52
N ALA A 137 12.35 -16.63 0.80
CA ALA A 137 12.74 -17.02 2.15
C ALA A 137 13.87 -16.13 2.71
N GLU A 138 14.69 -15.51 1.86
CA GLU A 138 15.74 -14.59 2.32
C GLU A 138 15.18 -13.35 3.03
N ILE A 139 13.93 -12.98 2.77
CA ILE A 139 13.27 -11.87 3.50
C ILE A 139 13.22 -12.15 5.00
N LEU A 140 13.13 -13.41 5.41
CA LEU A 140 13.08 -13.77 6.83
C LEU A 140 14.36 -13.35 7.57
N GLN A 141 15.50 -13.21 6.89
CA GLN A 141 16.76 -12.75 7.48
C GLN A 141 16.79 -11.22 7.69
N THR A 142 15.87 -10.48 7.07
CA THR A 142 15.83 -9.02 7.13
C THR A 142 14.93 -8.48 8.25
N LEU A 143 14.16 -9.36 8.89
CA LEU A 143 13.16 -9.04 9.91
C LEU A 143 13.62 -9.49 11.29
N THR A 144 13.20 -8.76 12.33
CA THR A 144 13.38 -9.14 13.73
C THR A 144 12.37 -10.22 14.17
N ASP A 145 12.65 -10.94 15.25
CA ASP A 145 11.75 -11.97 15.79
C ASP A 145 10.34 -11.45 16.09
N THR A 146 10.23 -10.20 16.54
CA THR A 146 8.95 -9.53 16.80
C THR A 146 8.19 -9.17 15.52
N GLU A 147 8.91 -8.93 14.42
CA GLU A 147 8.30 -8.62 13.12
C GLU A 147 7.87 -9.88 12.37
N LEU A 148 8.58 -10.99 12.55
CA LEU A 148 8.22 -12.30 12.01
C LEU A 148 6.85 -12.76 12.54
N LEU A 149 6.60 -12.59 13.84
CA LEU A 149 5.30 -12.87 14.46
C LEU A 149 4.16 -11.96 14.00
N ASN A 150 4.46 -10.89 13.24
CA ASN A 150 3.48 -9.94 12.74
C ASN A 150 3.29 -10.12 11.22
N LEU A 151 2.14 -10.70 10.84
CA LEU A 151 1.79 -10.94 9.44
C LEU A 151 1.89 -9.67 8.56
N ASN A 152 1.55 -8.50 9.11
CA ASN A 152 1.59 -7.24 8.37
C ASN A 152 3.03 -6.76 8.09
N SER A 153 3.95 -6.98 9.02
CA SER A 153 5.37 -6.66 8.82
C SER A 153 5.96 -7.53 7.72
N LEU A 154 5.64 -8.83 7.73
CA LEU A 154 6.07 -9.76 6.69
C LEU A 154 5.48 -9.42 5.31
N TYR A 155 4.20 -9.06 5.25
CA TYR A 155 3.57 -8.57 4.01
C TYR A 155 4.22 -7.31 3.49
N THR A 156 4.55 -6.36 4.36
CA THR A 156 5.22 -5.11 3.95
C THR A 156 6.57 -5.38 3.31
N ALA A 157 7.37 -6.28 3.90
CA ALA A 157 8.67 -6.66 3.35
C ALA A 157 8.56 -7.39 2.00
N LEU A 158 7.60 -8.32 1.89
CA LEU A 158 7.30 -9.04 0.65
C LEU A 158 6.79 -8.11 -0.46
N ASP A 159 5.92 -7.15 -0.12
CA ASP A 159 5.42 -6.13 -1.03
C ASP A 159 6.58 -5.26 -1.54
N LEU A 160 7.45 -4.76 -0.68
CA LEU A 160 8.59 -3.93 -1.09
C LEU A 160 9.54 -4.65 -2.06
N ARG A 161 9.78 -5.96 -1.85
CA ARG A 161 10.73 -6.72 -2.67
C ARG A 161 10.12 -7.25 -3.97
N PHE A 162 8.92 -7.81 -3.91
CA PHE A 162 8.33 -8.59 -5.03
C PHE A 162 7.15 -7.92 -5.72
N ASN A 163 6.62 -6.80 -5.21
CA ASN A 163 5.57 -6.09 -5.91
C ASN A 163 6.17 -5.35 -7.13
N GLN A 164 5.71 -5.73 -8.33
CA GLN A 164 6.23 -5.19 -9.58
C GLN A 164 6.05 -3.67 -9.72
N LYS A 165 5.03 -3.09 -9.08
CA LYS A 165 4.83 -1.64 -9.10
C LYS A 165 5.98 -0.93 -8.39
N PHE A 166 6.34 -1.38 -7.19
CA PHE A 166 7.48 -0.83 -6.44
C PHE A 166 8.80 -1.10 -7.15
N SER A 167 8.98 -2.28 -7.76
CA SER A 167 10.17 -2.58 -8.55
C SER A 167 10.37 -1.60 -9.73
N LYS A 168 9.29 -1.32 -10.49
CA LYS A 168 9.34 -0.36 -11.61
C LYS A 168 9.61 1.06 -11.14
N ASP A 169 8.94 1.51 -10.08
CA ASP A 169 9.13 2.85 -9.53
C ASP A 169 10.53 3.03 -8.94
N TYR A 170 11.06 2.00 -8.27
CA TYR A 170 12.42 1.97 -7.76
C TYR A 170 13.46 2.03 -8.88
N ALA A 171 13.31 1.22 -9.94
CA ALA A 171 14.18 1.26 -11.10
C ALA A 171 14.16 2.62 -11.81
N ARG A 172 12.97 3.21 -11.97
CA ARG A 172 12.80 4.54 -12.53
C ARG A 172 13.45 5.62 -11.66
N LEU A 173 13.36 5.51 -10.34
CA LEU A 173 14.02 6.42 -9.41
C LEU A 173 15.54 6.30 -9.52
N GLN A 174 16.09 5.08 -9.53
CA GLN A 174 17.53 4.85 -9.70
C GLN A 174 18.08 5.44 -11.01
N MET A 175 17.34 5.30 -12.12
CA MET A 175 17.74 5.90 -13.39
C MET A 175 17.77 7.43 -13.34
N LYS A 176 16.87 8.06 -12.58
CA LYS A 176 16.84 9.52 -12.41
C LYS A 176 17.97 10.05 -11.53
N THR A 177 18.41 9.26 -10.55
CA THR A 177 19.44 9.67 -9.58
C THR A 177 20.86 9.27 -9.99
N ARG A 178 21.01 8.36 -10.96
CA ARG A 178 22.31 8.02 -11.51
C ARG A 178 22.83 9.11 -12.45
N HIS A 179 24.10 9.48 -12.24
CA HIS A 179 24.90 10.25 -13.17
C HIS A 179 26.16 9.45 -13.51
N GLN A 180 26.59 9.55 -14.77
CA GLN A 180 27.83 8.92 -15.24
C GLN A 180 29.00 9.43 -14.40
N LYS A 181 29.80 8.50 -13.86
CA LYS A 181 31.00 8.87 -13.12
C LYS A 181 32.14 9.24 -14.08
N PRO A 182 33.12 10.05 -13.65
CA PRO A 182 34.27 10.41 -14.48
C PRO A 182 35.08 9.21 -15.01
N GLU A 183 34.96 8.05 -14.37
CA GLU A 183 35.68 6.81 -14.67
C GLU A 183 34.87 5.84 -15.55
N GLU A 184 33.60 6.13 -15.82
CA GLU A 184 32.72 5.28 -16.61
C GLU A 184 32.76 5.73 -18.08
N SER A 185 33.04 4.81 -19.03
CA SER A 185 32.93 5.14 -20.45
C SER A 185 31.46 5.26 -20.87
N LEU A 186 31.23 5.96 -21.97
CA LEU A 186 29.94 5.99 -22.66
C LEU A 186 29.63 4.65 -23.33
#